data_AF-A0A096AHX2-F1
#
_entry.id   AF-A0A096AHX2-F1
#
_cell.length_a   1.000
_cell.length_b   1.000
_cell.length_c   1.000
_cell.angle_alpha   90.00
_cell.angle_beta   90.00
_cell.angle_gamma   90.00
#
_symmetry.space_group_name_H-M   'P 1'
#
loop_
_entity.id
_entity.type
_entity.pdbx_description
1 polymer ?
#
loop_
_entity_poly.entity_id
_entity_poly.type
_entity_poly.pdbx_seq_one_letter_code
_entity_poly.pdbx_strand_id
1 'polypeptide(L)'
;MKVLYDTVYKATFIERLNRFVVSVALDGIPVLAHLPNPGRMWELLFTGVTMYIVPHDKVGAKTQYRVIGIDRDGIPIMLDTNYSNDVAEYLLSHQLIPGWEAWSVVRREYTVGHSRFDLLLTNAKKEQFLLEVKSCTLFSESGAMFPDAITERGRKHLLHLEALQQEGYHTGVLFLVQWEKAEWFLPDYHTDLAFATTFQQVAPHLDWKAVALRWNEQFTMPHVVRICHYEQAVIAQEAKDAGDYIIVMHLPTDASITIGNKGSMFFKQGYYMYVGSAKANLRKRIERHTRKRKKMHWHLDYFRGHCEIVATIPVRTASDLECELAQTLKAVTDWSIPGFGCSDCHCESHLFGMQDNPIHNKLFMKVVEDMRMNRLDSLIER
;
A
#
# COMPACT_ATOMS: atom_id res chain seq x y z
N MET A 1 18.55 -24.29 6.06
CA MET A 1 17.51 -23.31 5.67
C MET A 1 16.22 -24.07 5.40
N LYS A 2 15.11 -23.73 6.07
CA LYS A 2 13.80 -24.38 5.85
C LYS A 2 13.24 -23.90 4.51
N VAL A 3 12.97 -24.84 3.60
CA VAL A 3 12.36 -24.59 2.28
C VAL A 3 10.84 -24.55 2.46
N LEU A 4 10.17 -23.54 1.89
CA LEU A 4 8.71 -23.39 1.95
C LEU A 4 7.99 -24.10 0.80
N TYR A 5 8.65 -24.23 -0.36
CA TYR A 5 8.07 -24.74 -1.59
C TYR A 5 9.03 -25.69 -2.30
N ASP A 6 8.53 -26.81 -2.81
CA ASP A 6 9.36 -27.83 -3.47
C ASP A 6 9.91 -27.37 -4.81
N THR A 7 9.13 -26.61 -5.58
CA THR A 7 9.53 -26.10 -6.89
C THR A 7 8.95 -24.73 -7.14
N VAL A 8 9.83 -23.76 -7.42
CA VAL A 8 9.49 -22.38 -7.74
C VAL A 8 9.81 -22.12 -9.21
N TYR A 9 8.82 -21.62 -9.95
CA TYR A 9 8.96 -21.21 -11.34
C TYR A 9 8.96 -19.69 -11.44
N LYS A 10 9.74 -19.14 -12.38
CA LYS A 10 9.67 -17.73 -12.77
C LYS A 10 8.70 -17.59 -13.94
N ALA A 11 7.79 -16.62 -13.85
CA ALA A 11 6.83 -16.30 -14.90
C ALA A 11 6.75 -14.78 -15.07
N THR A 12 6.38 -14.31 -16.26
CA THR A 12 6.26 -12.88 -16.55
C THR A 12 4.83 -12.41 -16.28
N PHE A 13 4.64 -11.39 -15.45
CA PHE A 13 3.33 -10.80 -15.20
C PHE A 13 2.75 -10.16 -16.47
N ILE A 14 1.51 -10.53 -16.81
CA ILE A 14 0.78 -9.95 -17.93
C ILE A 14 -0.22 -8.92 -17.39
N GLU A 15 -1.17 -9.38 -16.58
CA GLU A 15 -2.25 -8.56 -16.03
C GLU A 15 -2.86 -9.16 -14.76
N ARG A 16 -3.54 -8.31 -13.98
CA ARG A 16 -4.34 -8.72 -12.83
C ARG A 16 -5.82 -8.69 -13.19
N LEU A 17 -6.40 -9.86 -13.39
CA LEU A 17 -7.80 -10.03 -13.80
C LEU A 17 -8.78 -9.63 -12.70
N ASN A 18 -8.42 -9.91 -11.43
CA ASN A 18 -9.16 -9.46 -10.27
C ASN A 18 -8.25 -9.51 -9.03
N ARG A 19 -8.82 -9.21 -7.85
CA ARG A 19 -8.07 -9.15 -6.59
C ARG A 19 -7.27 -10.41 -6.24
N PHE A 20 -7.64 -11.58 -6.77
CA PHE A 20 -7.04 -12.87 -6.42
C PHE A 20 -6.53 -13.68 -7.61
N VAL A 21 -6.60 -13.16 -8.83
CA VAL A 21 -6.20 -13.91 -10.03
C VAL A 21 -5.37 -13.01 -10.93
N VAL A 22 -4.20 -13.51 -11.30
CA VAL A 22 -3.30 -12.90 -12.29
C VAL A 22 -3.12 -13.84 -13.47
N SER A 23 -2.89 -13.25 -14.64
CA SER A 23 -2.38 -13.94 -15.82
C SER A 23 -0.88 -13.72 -15.90
N VAL A 24 -0.12 -14.80 -16.06
CA VAL A 24 1.34 -14.77 -16.16
C VAL A 24 1.79 -15.64 -17.34
N ALA A 25 2.88 -15.28 -18.02
CA ALA A 25 3.50 -16.11 -19.04
C ALA A 25 4.57 -17.01 -18.41
N LEU A 26 4.33 -18.33 -18.39
CA LEU A 26 5.32 -19.33 -18.03
C LEU A 26 5.86 -19.94 -19.33
N ASP A 27 7.16 -19.80 -19.59
CA ASP A 27 7.81 -20.23 -20.84
C ASP A 27 7.10 -19.68 -22.10
N GLY A 28 6.60 -18.44 -22.02
CA GLY A 28 5.85 -17.78 -23.09
C GLY A 28 4.37 -18.18 -23.21
N ILE A 29 3.90 -19.13 -22.39
CA ILE A 29 2.51 -19.60 -22.41
C ILE A 29 1.72 -18.90 -21.29
N PRO A 30 0.61 -18.20 -21.60
CA PRO A 30 -0.25 -17.61 -20.58
C PRO A 30 -0.91 -18.68 -19.71
N VAL A 31 -0.73 -18.55 -18.39
CA VAL A 31 -1.36 -19.39 -17.37
C VAL A 31 -1.97 -18.53 -16.27
N LEU A 32 -2.97 -19.07 -15.57
CA LEU A 32 -3.62 -18.38 -14.45
C LEU A 32 -3.00 -18.81 -13.13
N ALA A 33 -2.69 -17.81 -12.29
CA ALA A 33 -2.18 -18.02 -10.94
C ALA A 33 -3.05 -17.32 -9.88
N HIS A 34 -3.27 -17.98 -8.75
CA HIS A 34 -3.90 -17.37 -7.60
C HIS A 34 -2.93 -16.41 -6.90
N LEU A 35 -3.37 -15.18 -6.62
CA LEU A 35 -2.62 -14.19 -5.86
C LEU A 35 -3.17 -14.13 -4.42
N PRO A 36 -2.46 -14.72 -3.43
CA PRO A 36 -2.87 -14.74 -2.02
C PRO A 36 -2.56 -13.43 -1.28
N ASN A 37 -2.69 -12.29 -1.96
CA ASN A 37 -2.57 -10.96 -1.38
C ASN A 37 -3.69 -10.07 -1.95
N PRO A 38 -4.67 -9.65 -1.13
CA PRO A 38 -5.78 -8.82 -1.59
C PRO A 38 -5.39 -7.35 -1.80
N GLY A 39 -4.18 -6.96 -1.40
CA GLY A 39 -3.63 -5.62 -1.51
C GLY A 39 -3.63 -5.06 -2.92
N ARG A 40 -3.47 -3.74 -3.05
CA ARG A 40 -3.50 -3.06 -4.36
C ARG A 40 -2.23 -3.33 -5.16
N MET A 41 -1.06 -3.26 -4.50
CA MET A 41 0.26 -3.56 -5.08
C MET A 41 0.53 -2.80 -6.39
N TRP A 42 0.12 -1.52 -6.47
CA TRP A 42 0.27 -0.72 -7.69
C TRP A 42 1.74 -0.46 -8.03
N GLU A 43 2.57 -0.36 -7.01
CA GLU A 43 4.02 -0.20 -7.04
C GLU A 43 4.79 -1.49 -7.41
N LEU A 44 4.09 -2.63 -7.55
CA LEU A 44 4.69 -3.92 -7.89
C LEU A 44 4.16 -4.52 -9.21
N LEU A 45 2.86 -4.35 -9.49
CA LEU A 45 2.17 -5.04 -10.58
C LEU A 45 2.28 -4.33 -11.94
N PHE A 46 3.50 -4.20 -12.45
CA PHE A 46 3.76 -3.69 -13.79
C PHE A 46 3.89 -4.82 -14.81
N THR A 47 3.26 -4.70 -15.98
CA THR A 47 3.40 -5.70 -17.06
C THR A 47 4.88 -5.94 -17.38
N GLY A 48 5.25 -7.21 -17.53
CA GLY A 48 6.63 -7.61 -17.80
C GLY A 48 7.47 -7.92 -16.56
N VAL A 49 7.02 -7.62 -15.34
CA VAL A 49 7.80 -7.96 -14.13
C VAL A 49 7.83 -9.47 -13.90
N THR A 50 8.92 -9.95 -13.30
CA THR A 50 9.03 -11.36 -12.92
C THR A 50 8.16 -11.63 -11.70
N MET A 51 7.34 -12.67 -11.77
CA MET A 51 6.64 -13.27 -10.63
C MET A 51 7.18 -14.67 -10.36
N TYR A 52 7.12 -15.06 -9.11
CA TYR A 52 7.49 -16.38 -8.64
C TYR A 52 6.21 -17.15 -8.34
N ILE A 53 6.06 -18.32 -8.98
CA ILE A 53 4.85 -19.14 -8.88
C ILE A 53 5.19 -20.58 -8.51
N VAL A 54 4.23 -21.26 -7.89
CA VAL A 54 4.30 -22.68 -7.54
C VAL A 54 3.05 -23.39 -8.07
N PRO A 55 3.11 -24.71 -8.37
CA PRO A 55 1.93 -25.47 -8.74
C PRO A 55 0.86 -25.36 -7.66
N HIS A 56 -0.40 -25.29 -8.05
CA HIS A 56 -1.48 -25.33 -7.07
C HIS A 56 -1.66 -26.77 -6.58
N ASP A 57 -1.46 -26.96 -5.28
CA ASP A 57 -1.62 -28.21 -4.54
C ASP A 57 -3.06 -28.76 -4.51
N LYS A 58 -4.05 -27.88 -4.59
CA LYS A 58 -5.47 -28.24 -4.45
C LYS A 58 -6.04 -28.86 -5.73
N VAL A 59 -6.41 -30.13 -5.66
CA VAL A 59 -7.17 -30.84 -6.70
C VAL A 59 -8.47 -30.08 -7.01
N GLY A 60 -8.66 -29.72 -8.29
CA GLY A 60 -9.84 -28.97 -8.75
C GLY A 60 -9.76 -27.45 -8.55
N ALA A 61 -8.59 -26.90 -8.22
CA ALA A 61 -8.40 -25.45 -8.20
C ALA A 61 -8.71 -24.81 -9.57
N LYS A 62 -9.28 -23.59 -9.55
CA LYS A 62 -9.58 -22.83 -10.77
C LYS A 62 -8.32 -22.27 -11.46
N THR A 63 -7.22 -22.15 -10.72
CA THR A 63 -5.92 -21.69 -11.22
C THR A 63 -4.91 -22.83 -11.10
N GLN A 64 -4.05 -22.95 -12.11
CA GLN A 64 -3.04 -24.02 -12.19
C GLN A 64 -1.88 -23.76 -11.23
N TYR A 65 -1.63 -22.48 -10.94
CA TYR A 65 -0.53 -22.03 -10.11
C TYR A 65 -1.00 -21.10 -8.99
N ARG A 66 -0.08 -20.81 -8.08
CA ARG A 66 -0.20 -19.78 -7.05
C ARG A 66 1.04 -18.91 -7.05
N VAL A 67 0.84 -17.60 -6.94
CA VAL A 67 1.90 -16.62 -6.76
C VAL A 67 2.44 -16.73 -5.35
N ILE A 68 3.76 -16.80 -5.23
CA ILE A 68 4.46 -16.73 -3.94
C ILE A 68 5.20 -15.41 -3.75
N GLY A 69 5.65 -14.79 -4.84
CA GLY A 69 6.36 -13.53 -4.79
C GLY A 69 6.46 -12.81 -6.12
N ILE A 70 7.12 -11.66 -6.09
CA ILE A 70 7.35 -10.79 -7.25
C ILE A 70 8.74 -10.18 -7.17
N ASP A 71 9.32 -9.84 -8.31
CA ASP A 71 10.59 -9.12 -8.38
C ASP A 71 10.36 -7.60 -8.35
N ARG A 72 11.15 -6.91 -7.52
CA ARG A 72 11.29 -5.46 -7.53
C ARG A 72 12.77 -5.12 -7.56
N ASP A 73 13.24 -4.59 -8.68
CA ASP A 73 14.63 -4.18 -8.90
C ASP A 73 15.66 -5.30 -8.62
N GLY A 74 15.34 -6.54 -9.03
CA GLY A 74 16.19 -7.71 -8.83
C GLY A 74 16.10 -8.32 -7.42
N ILE A 75 15.19 -7.83 -6.58
CA ILE A 75 14.97 -8.32 -5.21
C ILE A 75 13.64 -9.06 -5.15
N PRO A 76 13.63 -10.34 -4.73
CA PRO A 76 12.40 -11.08 -4.49
C PRO A 76 11.60 -10.54 -3.30
N ILE A 77 10.32 -10.29 -3.53
CA ILE A 77 9.35 -9.81 -2.55
C ILE A 77 8.32 -10.91 -2.30
N MET A 78 8.15 -11.30 -1.04
CA MET A 78 7.14 -12.27 -0.64
C MET A 78 5.74 -11.67 -0.73
N LEU A 79 4.85 -12.32 -1.49
CA LEU A 79 3.44 -11.93 -1.63
C LEU A 79 2.50 -12.94 -0.97
N ASP A 80 2.98 -14.11 -0.55
CA ASP A 80 2.14 -15.14 0.02
C ASP A 80 1.85 -14.94 1.49
N THR A 81 0.84 -14.11 1.75
CA THR A 81 0.47 -13.70 3.11
C THR A 81 -0.01 -14.86 3.99
N ASN A 82 -0.34 -16.04 3.41
CA ASN A 82 -0.70 -17.23 4.19
C ASN A 82 0.45 -17.75 5.08
N TYR A 83 1.71 -17.47 4.71
CA TYR A 83 2.88 -17.88 5.48
C TYR A 83 3.37 -16.82 6.46
N SER A 84 2.67 -15.70 6.63
CA SER A 84 3.08 -14.64 7.55
C SER A 84 3.28 -15.18 8.97
N ASN A 85 2.35 -16.02 9.44
CA ASN A 85 2.41 -16.61 10.79
C ASN A 85 3.55 -17.65 10.89
N ASP A 86 3.80 -18.41 9.82
CA ASP A 86 4.91 -19.37 9.75
C ASP A 86 6.28 -18.68 9.74
N VAL A 87 6.40 -17.54 9.07
CA VAL A 87 7.61 -16.70 9.07
C VAL A 87 7.82 -16.10 10.45
N ALA A 88 6.78 -15.51 11.05
CA ALA A 88 6.88 -14.93 12.40
C ALA A 88 7.28 -16.00 13.44
N GLU A 89 6.64 -17.16 13.42
CA GLU A 89 6.97 -18.30 14.28
C GLU A 89 8.43 -18.74 14.06
N TYR A 90 8.87 -18.90 12.81
CA TYR A 90 10.27 -19.24 12.51
C TYR A 90 11.25 -18.24 13.10
N LEU A 91 11.02 -16.94 12.88
CA LEU A 91 11.91 -15.88 13.37
C LEU A 91 11.96 -15.86 14.91
N LEU A 92 10.83 -16.04 15.59
CA LEU A 92 10.74 -16.10 17.04
C LEU A 92 11.44 -17.34 17.61
N SER A 93 11.13 -18.53 17.08
CA SER A 93 11.72 -19.79 17.54
C SER A 93 13.23 -19.87 17.35
N HIS A 94 13.79 -19.11 16.40
CA HIS A 94 15.23 -19.01 16.15
C HIS A 94 15.87 -17.75 16.75
N GLN A 95 15.12 -16.98 17.56
CA GLN A 95 15.61 -15.77 18.25
C GLN A 95 16.17 -14.72 17.27
N LEU A 96 15.57 -14.61 16.09
CA LEU A 96 16.01 -13.72 15.01
C LEU A 96 15.35 -12.34 15.05
N ILE A 97 14.47 -12.08 16.02
CA ILE A 97 13.84 -10.77 16.21
C ILE A 97 14.55 -10.05 17.35
N PRO A 98 15.37 -9.02 17.07
CA PRO A 98 16.17 -8.37 18.11
C PRO A 98 15.29 -7.80 19.23
N GLY A 99 15.65 -8.07 20.48
CA GLY A 99 14.89 -7.66 21.67
C GLY A 99 13.75 -8.59 22.07
N TRP A 100 13.46 -9.65 21.31
CA TRP A 100 12.45 -10.66 21.63
C TRP A 100 13.02 -12.07 21.81
N GLU A 101 14.33 -12.20 22.04
CA GLU A 101 15.05 -13.47 22.14
C GLU A 101 14.56 -14.36 23.31
N ALA A 102 13.97 -13.74 24.34
CA ALA A 102 13.43 -14.43 25.50
C ALA A 102 12.02 -15.04 25.28
N TRP A 103 11.35 -14.70 24.19
CA TRP A 103 9.99 -15.16 23.89
C TRP A 103 9.99 -16.41 23.02
N SER A 104 9.06 -17.33 23.29
CA SER A 104 8.89 -18.58 22.56
C SER A 104 7.43 -18.81 22.24
N VAL A 105 7.14 -19.32 21.05
CA VAL A 105 5.76 -19.58 20.58
C VAL A 105 5.14 -20.72 21.40
N VAL A 106 3.96 -20.48 21.96
CA VAL A 106 3.15 -21.47 22.68
C VAL A 106 2.04 -22.00 21.79
N ARG A 107 1.34 -21.10 21.09
CA ARG A 107 0.14 -21.45 20.32
C ARG A 107 -0.11 -20.45 19.20
N ARG A 108 -0.62 -20.94 18.08
CA ARG A 108 -1.15 -20.14 16.95
C ARG A 108 -2.65 -19.90 17.08
N GLU A 109 -3.13 -18.83 16.47
CA GLU A 109 -4.56 -18.50 16.33
C GLU A 109 -5.28 -18.51 17.69
N TYR A 110 -4.70 -17.83 18.67
CA TYR A 110 -5.19 -17.82 20.05
C TYR A 110 -6.34 -16.81 20.21
N THR A 111 -7.46 -17.28 20.73
CA THR A 111 -8.67 -16.46 20.93
C THR A 111 -8.71 -15.92 22.35
N VAL A 112 -8.87 -14.60 22.48
CA VAL A 112 -9.16 -13.92 23.74
C VAL A 112 -10.40 -13.04 23.51
N GLY A 113 -11.44 -13.26 24.31
CA GLY A 113 -12.73 -12.60 24.12
C GLY A 113 -13.27 -12.79 22.70
N HIS A 114 -13.42 -11.69 21.97
CA HIS A 114 -13.96 -11.68 20.60
C HIS A 114 -12.91 -11.59 19.49
N SER A 115 -11.62 -11.55 19.83
CA SER A 115 -10.54 -11.49 18.83
C SER A 115 -9.71 -12.75 18.83
N ARG A 116 -9.15 -13.03 17.66
CA ARG A 116 -8.20 -14.12 17.44
C ARG A 116 -6.89 -13.47 17.00
N PHE A 117 -5.85 -13.66 17.81
CA PHE A 117 -4.50 -13.17 17.56
C PHE A 117 -3.65 -14.27 16.94
N ASP A 118 -2.68 -13.88 16.13
CA ASP A 118 -1.88 -14.81 15.33
C ASP A 118 -1.04 -15.75 16.20
N LEU A 119 -0.39 -15.22 17.24
CA LEU A 119 0.51 -15.98 18.12
C LEU A 119 0.31 -15.63 19.60
N LEU A 120 0.40 -16.65 20.45
CA LEU A 120 0.60 -16.54 21.89
C LEU A 120 2.03 -17.00 22.20
N LEU A 121 2.82 -16.14 22.84
CA LEU A 121 4.19 -16.42 23.26
C LEU A 121 4.30 -16.50 24.80
N THR A 122 5.38 -17.10 25.27
CA THR A 122 5.77 -17.11 26.68
C THR A 122 7.27 -16.97 26.86
N ASN A 123 7.71 -16.70 28.09
CA ASN A 123 9.12 -16.61 28.46
C ASN A 123 9.41 -17.42 29.73
N ALA A 124 10.66 -17.38 30.21
CA ALA A 124 11.09 -18.11 31.40
C ALA A 124 10.30 -17.75 32.69
N LYS A 125 9.69 -16.55 32.74
CA LYS A 125 8.84 -16.10 33.86
C LYS A 125 7.37 -16.52 33.72
N LYS A 126 7.02 -17.25 32.65
CA LYS A 126 5.66 -17.65 32.28
C LYS A 126 4.71 -16.48 32.02
N GLU A 127 5.26 -15.31 31.65
CA GLU A 127 4.46 -14.20 31.14
C GLU A 127 3.82 -14.61 29.81
N GLN A 128 2.64 -14.06 29.51
CA GLN A 128 1.92 -14.33 28.26
C GLN A 128 1.98 -13.11 27.36
N PHE A 129 2.40 -13.32 26.12
CA PHE A 129 2.52 -12.27 25.11
C PHE A 129 1.60 -12.58 23.93
N LEU A 130 0.55 -11.76 23.74
CA LEU A 130 -0.30 -11.80 22.55
C LEU A 130 0.33 -10.97 21.43
N LEU A 131 0.59 -11.63 20.30
CA LEU A 131 1.25 -11.04 19.15
C LEU A 131 0.37 -11.15 17.92
N GLU A 132 0.09 -10.00 17.31
CA GLU A 132 -0.50 -9.92 15.97
C GLU A 132 0.60 -9.78 14.91
N VAL A 133 0.46 -10.48 13.79
CA VAL A 133 1.39 -10.46 12.66
C VAL A 133 0.77 -9.70 11.48
N LYS A 134 1.57 -8.88 10.82
CA LYS A 134 1.17 -8.10 9.65
C LYS A 134 2.22 -8.23 8.56
N SER A 135 1.82 -8.63 7.35
CA SER A 135 2.68 -8.54 6.18
C SER A 135 2.57 -7.14 5.56
N CYS A 136 3.71 -6.50 5.32
CA CYS A 136 3.81 -5.16 4.75
C CYS A 136 4.52 -5.23 3.40
N THR A 137 3.78 -4.91 2.33
CA THR A 137 4.27 -4.91 0.94
C THR A 137 4.16 -3.54 0.27
N LEU A 138 3.71 -2.51 1.00
CA LEU A 138 3.72 -1.13 0.54
C LEU A 138 5.05 -0.50 0.98
N PHE A 139 5.91 -0.24 0.02
CA PHE A 139 7.25 0.29 0.24
C PHE A 139 7.74 1.05 -0.99
N SER A 140 8.74 1.87 -0.80
CA SER A 140 9.48 2.55 -1.86
C SER A 140 10.84 2.98 -1.32
N GLU A 141 11.89 2.89 -2.13
CA GLU A 141 13.28 3.26 -1.79
C GLU A 141 13.68 2.76 -0.38
N SER A 142 13.77 3.65 0.62
CA SER A 142 14.12 3.36 2.03
C SER A 142 12.91 3.22 2.97
N GLY A 143 11.69 3.44 2.50
CA GLY A 143 10.49 3.50 3.32
C GLY A 143 9.55 2.31 3.18
N ALA A 144 8.85 1.98 4.26
CA ALA A 144 7.72 1.06 4.25
C ALA A 144 6.52 1.65 5.01
N MET A 145 5.30 1.34 4.55
CA MET A 145 4.08 1.76 5.23
C MET A 145 3.01 0.68 5.28
N PHE A 146 2.16 0.73 6.30
CA PHE A 146 1.01 -0.18 6.42
C PHE A 146 -0.23 0.54 6.98
N PRO A 147 -1.44 0.32 6.45
CA PRO A 147 -1.82 -0.65 5.43
C PRO A 147 -1.85 -0.07 4.01
N ASP A 148 -1.86 -0.94 2.99
CA ASP A 148 -2.03 -0.53 1.57
C ASP A 148 -3.51 -0.35 1.14
N ALA A 149 -4.44 -0.66 2.04
CA ALA A 149 -5.88 -0.45 1.91
C ALA A 149 -6.51 -0.20 3.29
N ILE A 150 -7.65 0.51 3.32
CA ILE A 150 -8.39 0.79 4.57
C ILE A 150 -8.68 -0.52 5.33
N THR A 151 -8.34 -0.56 6.62
CA THR A 151 -8.41 -1.76 7.47
C THR A 151 -9.08 -1.49 8.82
N GLU A 152 -10.43 -1.54 8.84
CA GLU A 152 -11.18 -1.45 10.10
C GLU A 152 -10.82 -2.58 11.07
N ARG A 153 -10.52 -3.78 10.54
CA ARG A 153 -10.12 -4.94 11.35
C ARG A 153 -8.78 -4.70 12.04
N GLY A 154 -7.78 -4.21 11.30
CA GLY A 154 -6.46 -3.90 11.89
C GLY A 154 -6.58 -2.85 13.00
N ARG A 155 -7.38 -1.81 12.78
CA ARG A 155 -7.65 -0.78 13.81
C ARG A 155 -8.30 -1.36 15.07
N LYS A 156 -9.30 -2.24 14.92
CA LYS A 156 -9.96 -2.91 16.06
C LYS A 156 -9.00 -3.82 16.83
N HIS A 157 -8.11 -4.52 16.13
CA HIS A 157 -7.10 -5.37 16.78
C HIS A 157 -6.12 -4.54 17.62
N LEU A 158 -5.66 -3.38 17.14
CA LEU A 158 -4.79 -2.48 17.89
C LEU A 158 -5.41 -2.03 19.23
N LEU A 159 -6.67 -1.57 19.19
CA LEU A 159 -7.39 -1.14 20.39
C LEU A 159 -7.60 -2.30 21.38
N HIS A 160 -7.84 -3.49 20.87
CA HIS A 160 -8.03 -4.65 21.73
C HIS A 160 -6.71 -5.13 22.37
N LEU A 161 -5.60 -5.09 21.64
CA LEU A 161 -4.28 -5.37 22.21
C LEU A 161 -3.97 -4.42 23.38
N GLU A 162 -4.20 -3.12 23.20
CA GLU A 162 -4.02 -2.14 24.29
C GLU A 162 -4.89 -2.47 25.52
N ALA A 163 -6.17 -2.80 25.29
CA ALA A 163 -7.09 -3.16 26.38
C ALA A 163 -6.64 -4.42 27.16
N LEU A 164 -6.10 -5.43 26.47
CA LEU A 164 -5.68 -6.69 27.09
C LEU A 164 -4.47 -6.56 28.02
N GLN A 165 -3.76 -5.45 28.00
CA GLN A 165 -2.70 -5.16 28.98
C GLN A 165 -3.24 -5.08 30.40
N GLN A 166 -4.47 -4.57 30.56
CA GLN A 166 -5.13 -4.48 31.86
C GLN A 166 -5.48 -5.87 32.42
N GLU A 167 -5.55 -6.88 31.56
CA GLU A 167 -5.76 -8.29 31.92
C GLU A 167 -4.44 -9.02 32.19
N GLY A 168 -3.30 -8.33 32.18
CA GLY A 168 -1.98 -8.88 32.49
C GLY A 168 -1.25 -9.51 31.30
N TYR A 169 -1.76 -9.35 30.08
CA TYR A 169 -1.04 -9.76 28.88
C TYR A 169 0.03 -8.73 28.49
N HIS A 170 1.22 -9.22 28.15
CA HIS A 170 2.11 -8.47 27.26
C HIS A 170 1.49 -8.47 25.86
N THR A 171 1.56 -7.37 25.13
CA THR A 171 0.84 -7.24 23.84
C THR A 171 1.64 -6.45 22.82
N GLY A 172 1.43 -6.77 21.54
CA GLY A 172 2.34 -6.30 20.51
C GLY A 172 1.94 -6.67 19.10
N VAL A 173 2.66 -6.07 18.16
CA VAL A 173 2.46 -6.27 16.72
C VAL A 173 3.80 -6.47 16.04
N LEU A 174 3.90 -7.47 15.18
CA LEU A 174 5.05 -7.70 14.31
C LEU A 174 4.69 -7.39 12.87
N PHE A 175 5.27 -6.32 12.32
CA PHE A 175 5.22 -6.03 10.89
C PHE A 175 6.39 -6.70 10.18
N LEU A 176 6.07 -7.66 9.33
CA LEU A 176 7.00 -8.30 8.39
C LEU A 176 7.07 -7.43 7.14
N VAL A 177 8.08 -6.56 7.07
CA VAL A 177 8.33 -5.69 5.92
C VAL A 177 9.05 -6.49 4.86
N GLN A 178 8.37 -6.77 3.74
CA GLN A 178 8.86 -7.65 2.68
C GLN A 178 9.89 -6.99 1.76
N TRP A 179 10.50 -5.89 2.22
CA TRP A 179 11.46 -5.08 1.49
C TRP A 179 12.74 -4.90 2.30
N GLU A 180 13.83 -5.45 1.82
CA GLU A 180 15.10 -5.48 2.57
C GLU A 180 15.79 -4.11 2.67
N LYS A 181 15.46 -3.17 1.79
CA LYS A 181 16.01 -1.81 1.82
C LYS A 181 15.23 -0.88 2.75
N ALA A 182 14.12 -1.33 3.32
CA ALA A 182 13.35 -0.51 4.25
C ALA A 182 14.18 -0.19 5.50
N GLU A 183 14.40 1.10 5.73
CA GLU A 183 15.12 1.65 6.87
C GLU A 183 14.16 2.21 7.91
N TRP A 184 12.99 2.71 7.48
CA TRP A 184 11.95 3.20 8.35
C TRP A 184 10.58 2.60 8.02
N PHE A 185 9.68 2.65 9.01
CA PHE A 185 8.32 2.18 8.92
C PHE A 185 7.35 3.20 9.52
N LEU A 186 6.27 3.50 8.82
CA LEU A 186 5.20 4.37 9.30
C LEU A 186 3.81 3.75 9.05
N PRO A 187 2.80 3.97 9.89
CA PRO A 187 1.45 3.65 9.49
C PRO A 187 1.03 4.51 8.27
N ASP A 188 0.45 3.90 7.24
CA ASP A 188 0.06 4.59 6.00
C ASP A 188 -1.14 5.52 6.24
N TYR A 189 -0.83 6.74 6.67
CA TYR A 189 -1.82 7.77 6.94
C TYR A 189 -2.50 8.28 5.67
N HIS A 190 -1.86 8.16 4.50
CA HIS A 190 -2.45 8.53 3.21
C HIS A 190 -3.68 7.65 2.92
N THR A 191 -3.51 6.33 3.00
CA THR A 191 -4.58 5.37 2.72
C THR A 191 -5.60 5.26 3.85
N ASP A 192 -5.13 5.07 5.09
CA ASP A 192 -5.99 4.86 6.25
C ASP A 192 -5.57 5.75 7.42
N LEU A 193 -6.02 7.00 7.36
CA LEU A 193 -5.80 7.97 8.42
C LEU A 193 -6.34 7.48 9.79
N ALA A 194 -7.44 6.73 9.81
CA ALA A 194 -8.02 6.24 11.06
C ALA A 194 -7.13 5.16 11.70
N PHE A 195 -6.57 4.26 10.89
CA PHE A 195 -5.56 3.31 11.38
C PHE A 195 -4.31 4.05 11.89
N ALA A 196 -3.78 5.01 11.13
CA ALA A 196 -2.57 5.72 11.53
C ALA A 196 -2.74 6.53 12.82
N THR A 197 -3.87 7.23 12.99
CA THR A 197 -4.17 7.93 14.25
C THR A 197 -4.30 6.96 15.42
N THR A 198 -4.99 5.82 15.25
CA THR A 198 -5.10 4.80 16.31
C THR A 198 -3.73 4.19 16.61
N PHE A 199 -2.92 3.87 15.60
CA PHE A 199 -1.58 3.34 15.79
C PHE A 199 -0.70 4.31 16.60
N GLN A 200 -0.70 5.60 16.24
CA GLN A 200 0.04 6.62 16.99
C GLN A 200 -0.35 6.70 18.47
N GLN A 201 -1.63 6.49 18.78
CA GLN A 201 -2.14 6.52 20.16
C GLN A 201 -1.70 5.31 20.98
N VAL A 202 -1.78 4.11 20.41
CA VAL A 202 -1.54 2.87 21.16
C VAL A 202 -0.08 2.39 21.08
N ALA A 203 0.68 2.80 20.07
CA ALA A 203 2.05 2.35 19.84
C ALA A 203 2.99 2.53 21.06
N PRO A 204 2.91 3.60 21.87
CA PRO A 204 3.72 3.71 23.09
C PRO A 204 3.41 2.67 24.16
N HIS A 205 2.23 2.04 24.11
CA HIS A 205 1.80 1.02 25.07
C HIS A 205 2.10 -0.40 24.57
N LEU A 206 2.23 -0.61 23.26
CA LEU A 206 2.46 -1.93 22.67
C LEU A 206 3.96 -2.21 22.50
N ASP A 207 4.37 -3.46 22.72
CA ASP A 207 5.69 -3.93 22.30
C ASP A 207 5.61 -4.37 20.83
N TRP A 208 5.88 -3.44 19.91
CA TRP A 208 5.74 -3.67 18.48
C TRP A 208 7.08 -3.49 17.75
N LYS A 209 7.23 -4.20 16.64
CA LYS A 209 8.42 -4.11 15.77
C LYS A 209 8.02 -4.18 14.31
N ALA A 210 8.69 -3.39 13.48
CA ALA A 210 8.71 -3.58 12.04
C ALA A 210 10.10 -4.10 11.65
N VAL A 211 10.15 -5.29 11.04
CA VAL A 211 11.41 -5.93 10.63
C VAL A 211 11.49 -6.03 9.12
N ALA A 212 12.56 -5.50 8.54
CA ALA A 212 12.86 -5.63 7.12
C ALA A 212 13.42 -7.04 6.86
N LEU A 213 12.82 -7.74 5.90
CA LEU A 213 13.14 -9.12 5.57
C LEU A 213 13.86 -9.21 4.23
N ARG A 214 14.86 -10.10 4.18
CA ARG A 214 15.51 -10.52 2.93
C ARG A 214 15.02 -11.92 2.55
N TRP A 215 14.54 -12.03 1.32
CA TRP A 215 14.21 -13.29 0.66
C TRP A 215 15.23 -13.62 -0.43
N ASN A 216 15.34 -14.90 -0.76
CA ASN A 216 16.02 -15.36 -1.97
C ASN A 216 14.98 -15.83 -3.00
N GLU A 217 15.43 -16.11 -4.22
CA GLU A 217 14.57 -16.55 -5.31
C GLU A 217 13.89 -17.91 -5.04
N GLN A 218 14.44 -18.70 -4.11
CA GLN A 218 13.87 -19.98 -3.68
C GLN A 218 12.85 -19.83 -2.55
N PHE A 219 12.63 -18.61 -2.05
CA PHE A 219 11.74 -18.30 -0.92
C PHE A 219 11.96 -19.22 0.28
N THR A 220 13.23 -19.51 0.62
CA THR A 220 13.55 -20.13 1.91
C THR A 220 13.28 -19.14 3.04
N MET A 221 13.05 -19.63 4.26
CA MET A 221 12.76 -18.75 5.41
C MET A 221 13.73 -17.55 5.49
N PRO A 222 13.21 -16.33 5.69
CA PRO A 222 13.96 -15.10 5.49
C PRO A 222 14.87 -14.81 6.68
N HIS A 223 15.78 -13.86 6.47
CA HIS A 223 16.56 -13.25 7.55
C HIS A 223 16.03 -11.84 7.84
N VAL A 224 16.06 -11.46 9.12
CA VAL A 224 15.86 -10.07 9.53
C VAL A 224 17.11 -9.28 9.17
N VAL A 225 16.96 -8.28 8.32
CA VAL A 225 18.04 -7.38 7.92
C VAL A 225 18.23 -6.30 8.98
N ARG A 226 17.12 -5.73 9.48
CA ARG A 226 17.09 -4.70 10.50
C ARG A 226 15.69 -4.56 11.11
N ILE A 227 15.62 -3.86 12.23
CA ILE A 227 14.38 -3.26 12.72
C ILE A 227 14.27 -1.88 12.07
N CYS A 228 13.13 -1.58 11.45
CA CYS A 228 12.88 -0.28 10.84
C CYS A 228 12.70 0.78 11.92
N HIS A 229 13.27 1.97 11.69
CA HIS A 229 13.07 3.14 12.54
C HIS A 229 11.62 3.66 12.44
N TYR A 230 11.12 4.26 13.52
CA TYR A 230 9.80 4.88 13.58
C TYR A 230 9.90 6.29 14.13
N GLU A 231 9.54 7.28 13.32
CA GLU A 231 9.58 8.68 13.72
C GLU A 231 8.18 9.21 14.02
N GLN A 232 7.83 9.30 15.31
CA GLN A 232 6.51 9.73 15.75
C GLN A 232 6.22 11.20 15.37
N ALA A 233 7.25 12.04 15.30
CA ALA A 233 7.10 13.45 14.94
C ALA A 233 6.55 13.62 13.52
N VAL A 234 6.98 12.79 12.58
CA VAL A 234 6.48 12.80 11.18
C VAL A 234 4.99 12.52 11.14
N ILE A 235 4.50 11.53 11.91
CA ILE A 235 3.06 11.23 11.97
C ILE A 235 2.28 12.40 12.58
N ALA A 236 2.77 12.98 13.68
CA ALA A 236 2.12 14.12 14.32
C ALA A 236 2.03 15.34 13.37
N GLN A 237 3.03 15.52 12.52
CA GLN A 237 3.09 16.60 11.55
C GLN A 237 2.17 16.34 10.34
N GLU A 238 2.32 15.19 9.68
CA GLU A 238 1.79 14.92 8.33
C GLU A 238 0.42 14.22 8.33
N ALA A 239 0.10 13.40 9.35
CA ALA A 239 -1.11 12.57 9.38
C ALA A 239 -2.37 13.38 9.76
N LYS A 240 -2.80 14.28 8.86
CA LYS A 240 -3.97 15.14 9.03
C LYS A 240 -5.00 14.90 7.94
N ASP A 241 -6.27 15.26 8.18
CA ASP A 241 -7.29 15.24 7.13
C ASP A 241 -7.19 16.44 6.17
N ALA A 242 -5.97 16.68 5.67
CA ALA A 242 -5.58 17.79 4.81
C ALA A 242 -4.43 17.34 3.88
N GLY A 243 -4.15 18.14 2.86
CA GLY A 243 -3.09 17.92 1.88
C GLY A 243 -3.64 17.89 0.46
N ASP A 244 -2.95 17.15 -0.40
CA ASP A 244 -3.18 17.09 -1.83
C ASP A 244 -3.81 15.76 -2.24
N TYR A 245 -4.24 15.67 -3.49
CA TYR A 245 -4.79 14.43 -4.03
C TYR A 245 -4.71 14.38 -5.55
N ILE A 246 -4.66 13.14 -6.06
CA ILE A 246 -4.82 12.83 -7.48
C ILE A 246 -6.13 12.05 -7.67
N ILE A 247 -6.93 12.46 -8.64
CA ILE A 247 -8.09 11.69 -9.11
C ILE A 247 -7.78 11.18 -10.50
N VAL A 248 -7.74 9.85 -10.64
CA VAL A 248 -7.58 9.17 -11.92
C VAL A 248 -8.95 8.83 -12.48
N MET A 249 -9.21 9.29 -13.70
CA MET A 249 -10.45 9.10 -14.43
C MET A 249 -10.18 8.52 -15.81
N HIS A 250 -11.14 7.78 -16.34
CA HIS A 250 -11.12 7.29 -17.72
C HIS A 250 -12.26 7.91 -18.50
N LEU A 251 -11.95 8.57 -19.62
CA LEU A 251 -12.89 9.10 -20.59
C LEU A 251 -12.94 8.11 -21.77
N PRO A 252 -14.06 7.40 -21.99
CA PRO A 252 -14.12 6.30 -22.95
C PRO A 252 -14.12 6.74 -24.42
N THR A 253 -14.52 7.98 -24.71
CA THR A 253 -14.63 8.52 -26.08
C THR A 253 -14.31 10.01 -26.07
N ASP A 254 -13.77 10.52 -27.18
CA ASP A 254 -13.59 11.96 -27.40
C ASP A 254 -14.89 12.73 -27.10
N ALA A 255 -14.77 13.87 -26.43
CA ALA A 255 -15.93 14.65 -26.01
C ALA A 255 -15.63 16.15 -25.96
N SER A 256 -16.56 16.95 -26.46
CA SER A 256 -16.61 18.39 -26.19
C SER A 256 -17.54 18.64 -25.01
N ILE A 257 -17.00 19.13 -23.90
CA ILE A 257 -17.72 19.28 -22.63
C ILE A 257 -17.74 20.75 -22.24
N THR A 258 -18.91 21.25 -21.83
CA THR A 258 -19.06 22.62 -21.31
C THR A 258 -18.64 22.69 -19.84
N ILE A 259 -17.56 23.41 -19.55
CA ILE A 259 -16.94 23.52 -18.22
C ILE A 259 -17.30 24.87 -17.59
N GLY A 260 -18.52 24.99 -17.07
CA GLY A 260 -18.99 26.22 -16.43
C GLY A 260 -18.70 27.48 -17.27
N ASN A 261 -18.06 28.47 -16.66
CA ASN A 261 -17.71 29.73 -17.32
C ASN A 261 -16.53 29.63 -18.32
N LYS A 262 -15.82 28.50 -18.38
CA LYS A 262 -14.75 28.28 -19.39
C LYS A 262 -15.29 27.95 -20.77
N GLY A 263 -16.59 27.70 -20.90
CA GLY A 263 -17.22 27.35 -22.16
C GLY A 263 -16.94 25.90 -22.57
N SER A 264 -17.08 25.62 -23.87
CA SER A 264 -16.86 24.29 -24.43
C SER A 264 -15.37 24.02 -24.59
N MET A 265 -14.91 22.87 -24.07
CA MET A 265 -13.54 22.40 -24.18
C MET A 265 -13.53 20.99 -24.77
N PHE A 266 -12.55 20.70 -25.63
CA PHE A 266 -12.39 19.36 -26.21
C PHE A 266 -11.49 18.48 -25.33
N PHE A 267 -11.90 17.23 -25.16
CA PHE A 267 -11.18 16.19 -24.42
C PHE A 267 -11.05 14.96 -25.31
N LYS A 268 -9.80 14.51 -25.50
CA LYS A 268 -9.49 13.26 -26.20
C LYS A 268 -9.77 12.06 -25.29
N GLN A 269 -10.23 10.94 -25.84
CA GLN A 269 -10.36 9.69 -25.11
C GLN A 269 -9.03 9.30 -24.45
N GLY A 270 -9.11 8.72 -23.25
CA GLY A 270 -7.93 8.31 -22.49
C GLY A 270 -8.12 8.47 -20.99
N TYR A 271 -7.01 8.40 -20.28
CA TYR A 271 -6.94 8.54 -18.84
C TYR A 271 -6.57 9.97 -18.47
N TYR A 272 -7.14 10.46 -17.38
CA TYR A 272 -6.99 11.81 -16.89
C TYR A 272 -6.64 11.82 -15.41
N MET A 273 -5.63 12.61 -15.05
CA MET A 273 -5.17 12.81 -13.68
C MET A 273 -5.41 14.25 -13.30
N TYR A 274 -6.35 14.44 -12.37
CA TYR A 274 -6.63 15.74 -11.78
C TYR A 274 -5.90 15.89 -10.46
N VAL A 275 -5.18 16.99 -10.31
CA VAL A 275 -4.52 17.40 -9.07
C VAL A 275 -5.38 18.43 -8.35
N GLY A 276 -5.50 18.28 -7.03
CA GLY A 276 -6.11 19.31 -6.20
C GLY A 276 -5.61 19.27 -4.77
N SER A 277 -5.93 20.32 -4.02
CA SER A 277 -5.62 20.44 -2.60
C SER A 277 -6.86 20.57 -1.71
N ALA A 278 -6.69 20.30 -0.41
CA ALA A 278 -7.66 20.60 0.63
C ALA A 278 -6.95 20.90 1.96
N LYS A 279 -7.06 22.15 2.41
CA LYS A 279 -6.52 22.59 3.73
C LYS A 279 -7.17 21.88 4.94
N ALA A 280 -8.37 21.33 4.75
CA ALA A 280 -9.07 20.50 5.73
C ALA A 280 -10.15 19.67 5.04
N ASN A 281 -10.60 18.60 5.70
CA ASN A 281 -11.62 17.68 5.20
C ASN A 281 -11.26 17.06 3.82
N LEU A 282 -9.98 16.70 3.62
CA LEU A 282 -9.48 16.12 2.35
C LEU A 282 -10.35 14.96 1.89
N ARG A 283 -10.72 14.05 2.81
CA ARG A 283 -11.61 12.93 2.49
C ARG A 283 -12.94 13.40 1.87
N LYS A 284 -13.59 14.41 2.46
CA LYS A 284 -14.86 14.94 1.94
C LYS A 284 -14.68 15.62 0.57
N ARG A 285 -13.53 16.27 0.34
CA ARG A 285 -13.20 16.87 -0.98
C ARG A 285 -13.12 15.80 -2.05
N ILE A 286 -12.37 14.73 -1.81
CA ILE A 286 -12.24 13.59 -2.73
C ILE A 286 -13.61 12.93 -2.94
N GLU A 287 -14.36 12.62 -1.87
CA GLU A 287 -15.71 12.05 -1.96
C GLU A 287 -16.68 12.93 -2.75
N ARG A 288 -16.53 14.27 -2.69
CA ARG A 288 -17.33 15.16 -3.51
C ARG A 288 -16.97 14.99 -4.98
N HIS A 289 -15.70 14.96 -5.33
CA HIS A 289 -15.27 14.82 -6.72
C HIS A 289 -15.63 13.46 -7.33
N THR A 290 -15.67 12.38 -6.55
CA THR A 290 -16.05 11.05 -7.05
C THR A 290 -17.55 10.90 -7.34
N ARG A 291 -18.43 11.68 -6.71
CA ARG A 291 -19.89 11.65 -6.96
C ARG A 291 -20.23 12.14 -8.37
N LYS A 292 -21.17 11.50 -9.06
CA LYS A 292 -21.71 11.99 -10.35
C LYS A 292 -22.79 13.06 -10.16
N ARG A 293 -23.77 12.81 -9.28
CA ARG A 293 -24.89 13.74 -9.03
C ARG A 293 -24.56 14.72 -7.90
N LYS A 294 -24.49 16.01 -8.21
CA LYS A 294 -24.23 17.11 -7.27
C LYS A 294 -24.51 18.46 -7.93
N LYS A 295 -24.62 19.52 -7.13
CA LYS A 295 -24.55 20.90 -7.63
C LYS A 295 -23.15 21.18 -8.15
N MET A 296 -23.04 21.57 -9.41
CA MET A 296 -21.75 21.88 -10.05
C MET A 296 -21.12 23.12 -9.42
N HIS A 297 -19.83 23.04 -9.12
CA HIS A 297 -19.09 24.15 -8.52
C HIS A 297 -17.67 24.23 -9.08
N TRP A 298 -16.90 23.14 -9.05
CA TRP A 298 -15.55 23.12 -9.61
C TRP A 298 -15.55 22.66 -11.06
N HIS A 299 -14.53 23.06 -11.83
CA HIS A 299 -14.33 22.61 -13.21
C HIS A 299 -14.41 21.08 -13.32
N LEU A 300 -13.80 20.37 -12.37
CA LEU A 300 -13.83 18.92 -12.33
C LEU A 300 -15.24 18.33 -12.18
N ASP A 301 -16.19 19.03 -11.53
CA ASP A 301 -17.54 18.51 -11.36
C ASP A 301 -18.27 18.34 -12.70
N TYR A 302 -18.00 19.22 -13.68
CA TYR A 302 -18.52 19.14 -15.04
C TYR A 302 -17.88 17.98 -15.81
N PHE A 303 -16.56 17.86 -15.74
CA PHE A 303 -15.81 16.79 -16.42
C PHE A 303 -16.13 15.39 -15.86
N ARG A 304 -16.30 15.30 -14.54
CA ARG A 304 -16.59 14.05 -13.81
C ARG A 304 -17.80 13.31 -14.37
N GLY A 305 -18.82 14.00 -14.87
CA GLY A 305 -20.05 13.38 -15.40
C GLY A 305 -19.81 12.45 -16.59
N HIS A 306 -18.70 12.65 -17.32
CA HIS A 306 -18.37 11.93 -18.56
C HIS A 306 -17.35 10.81 -18.35
N CYS A 307 -16.82 10.67 -17.14
CA CYS A 307 -15.72 9.75 -16.86
C CYS A 307 -16.12 8.62 -15.91
N GLU A 308 -15.35 7.54 -15.92
CA GLU A 308 -15.31 6.56 -14.85
C GLU A 308 -14.14 6.82 -13.91
N ILE A 309 -14.33 6.57 -12.60
CA ILE A 309 -13.25 6.73 -11.62
C ILE A 309 -12.41 5.45 -11.63
N VAL A 310 -11.12 5.60 -11.89
CA VAL A 310 -10.15 4.51 -11.84
C VAL A 310 -9.53 4.43 -10.45
N ALA A 311 -9.09 5.57 -9.91
CA ALA A 311 -8.44 5.63 -8.61
C ALA A 311 -8.57 7.02 -7.96
N THR A 312 -8.46 7.04 -6.64
CA THR A 312 -8.26 8.26 -5.85
C THR A 312 -7.04 8.07 -4.97
N ILE A 313 -6.08 8.99 -5.07
CA ILE A 313 -4.77 8.88 -4.42
C ILE A 313 -4.61 10.11 -3.51
N PRO A 314 -4.95 10.00 -2.22
CA PRO A 314 -4.68 11.07 -1.26
C PRO A 314 -3.17 11.20 -1.00
N VAL A 315 -2.68 12.43 -0.98
CA VAL A 315 -1.32 12.81 -0.60
C VAL A 315 -1.45 13.71 0.63
N ARG A 316 -1.65 13.10 1.80
CA ARG A 316 -1.75 13.82 3.06
C ARG A 316 -0.41 14.43 3.43
N THR A 317 -0.43 15.71 3.76
CA THR A 317 0.76 16.43 4.14
C THR A 317 0.40 17.71 4.89
N ALA A 318 1.34 18.21 5.68
CA ALA A 318 1.26 19.57 6.24
C ALA A 318 1.69 20.65 5.24
N SER A 319 2.46 20.29 4.21
CA SER A 319 2.93 21.18 3.15
C SER A 319 1.87 21.36 2.07
N ASP A 320 2.01 22.41 1.26
CA ASP A 320 1.22 22.60 0.04
C ASP A 320 2.05 22.09 -1.14
N LEU A 321 1.75 20.89 -1.65
CA LEU A 321 2.49 20.24 -2.74
C LEU A 321 1.73 20.30 -4.07
N GLU A 322 0.60 21.01 -4.14
CA GLU A 322 -0.30 20.98 -5.31
C GLU A 322 0.42 21.34 -6.61
N CYS A 323 1.19 22.43 -6.59
CA CYS A 323 1.91 22.91 -7.77
C CYS A 323 3.08 21.99 -8.16
N GLU A 324 3.81 21.48 -7.17
CA GLU A 324 4.91 20.52 -7.40
C GLU A 324 4.39 19.22 -8.01
N LEU A 325 3.27 18.72 -7.48
CA LEU A 325 2.59 17.54 -7.98
C LEU A 325 2.08 17.74 -9.41
N ALA A 326 1.48 18.91 -9.71
CA ALA A 326 1.04 19.26 -11.05
C ALA A 326 2.23 19.32 -12.05
N GLN A 327 3.34 19.94 -11.66
CA GLN A 327 4.54 20.01 -12.49
C GLN A 327 5.13 18.63 -12.77
N THR A 328 5.19 17.78 -11.74
CA THR A 328 5.74 16.42 -11.87
C THR A 328 4.85 15.54 -12.76
N LEU A 329 3.52 15.66 -12.62
CA LEU A 329 2.60 14.95 -13.50
C LEU A 329 2.67 15.41 -14.96
N LYS A 330 2.86 16.71 -15.22
CA LYS A 330 3.08 17.21 -16.58
C LYS A 330 4.25 16.52 -17.28
N ALA A 331 5.32 16.20 -16.53
CA ALA A 331 6.52 15.58 -17.09
C ALA A 331 6.34 14.10 -17.48
N VAL A 332 5.32 13.42 -16.94
CA VAL A 332 5.07 11.98 -17.16
C VAL A 332 3.77 11.70 -17.93
N THR A 333 3.12 12.74 -18.46
CA THR A 333 1.84 12.65 -19.16
C THR A 333 1.94 13.12 -20.60
N ASP A 334 1.02 12.63 -21.44
CA ASP A 334 1.05 12.88 -22.88
C ASP A 334 0.51 14.27 -23.23
N TRP A 335 -0.44 14.81 -22.45
CA TRP A 335 -1.02 16.14 -22.66
C TRP A 335 -1.53 16.80 -21.37
N SER A 336 -1.69 18.13 -21.43
CA SER A 336 -2.35 18.96 -20.40
C SER A 336 -3.65 19.56 -20.96
N ILE A 337 -4.59 19.94 -20.08
CA ILE A 337 -5.79 20.72 -20.47
C ILE A 337 -5.61 22.17 -19.99
N PRO A 338 -5.21 23.11 -20.87
CA PRO A 338 -4.84 24.46 -20.45
C PRO A 338 -5.92 25.18 -19.65
N GLY A 339 -5.51 25.87 -18.58
CA GLY A 339 -6.35 26.64 -17.69
C GLY A 339 -7.28 25.81 -16.81
N PHE A 340 -7.19 24.48 -16.79
CA PHE A 340 -8.11 23.64 -16.01
C PHE A 340 -7.66 23.52 -14.56
N GLY A 341 -8.50 23.98 -13.62
CA GLY A 341 -8.27 23.76 -12.18
C GLY A 341 -7.19 24.61 -11.53
N CYS A 342 -6.54 25.53 -12.26
CA CYS A 342 -5.43 26.36 -11.80
C CYS A 342 -5.78 27.86 -11.70
N SER A 343 -6.99 28.21 -11.23
CA SER A 343 -7.44 29.61 -11.21
C SER A 343 -6.73 30.48 -10.17
N ASP A 344 -6.08 29.87 -9.19
CA ASP A 344 -5.46 30.49 -8.02
C ASP A 344 -3.93 30.31 -7.98
N CYS A 345 -3.33 29.80 -9.06
CA CYS A 345 -1.88 29.59 -9.18
C CYS A 345 -1.36 29.93 -10.59
N HIS A 346 -0.05 29.82 -10.80
CA HIS A 346 0.61 30.07 -12.08
C HIS A 346 0.75 28.80 -12.94
N CYS A 347 0.16 27.68 -12.54
CA CYS A 347 0.21 26.45 -13.30
C CYS A 347 -0.54 26.60 -14.62
N GLU A 348 -0.02 25.96 -15.67
CA GLU A 348 -0.71 25.88 -16.96
C GLU A 348 -2.01 25.08 -16.85
N SER A 349 -2.02 24.03 -16.05
CA SER A 349 -3.15 23.13 -15.84
C SER A 349 -2.95 22.29 -14.58
N HIS A 350 -4.04 21.86 -13.96
CA HIS A 350 -4.10 20.80 -12.94
C HIS A 350 -4.82 19.54 -13.47
N LEU A 351 -5.11 19.47 -14.77
CA LEU A 351 -5.70 18.29 -15.42
C LEU A 351 -4.79 17.82 -16.57
N PHE A 352 -4.22 16.64 -16.38
CA PHE A 352 -3.30 16.01 -17.32
C PHE A 352 -3.94 14.74 -17.89
N GLY A 353 -3.55 14.34 -19.09
CA GLY A 353 -4.05 13.11 -19.68
C GLY A 353 -2.98 12.29 -20.38
N MET A 354 -3.26 11.00 -20.50
CA MET A 354 -2.41 10.03 -21.18
C MET A 354 -3.23 8.88 -21.76
N GLN A 355 -2.66 8.20 -22.75
CA GLN A 355 -3.36 7.15 -23.48
C GLN A 355 -3.54 5.87 -22.65
N ASP A 356 -2.50 5.50 -21.89
CA ASP A 356 -2.45 4.26 -21.13
C ASP A 356 -2.92 4.47 -19.68
N ASN A 357 -3.35 3.39 -19.02
CA ASN A 357 -3.79 3.48 -17.63
C ASN A 357 -2.61 3.87 -16.71
N PRO A 358 -2.66 5.02 -16.02
CA PRO A 358 -1.55 5.51 -15.19
C PRO A 358 -1.22 4.58 -14.03
N ILE A 359 -2.19 3.81 -13.52
CA ILE A 359 -1.95 2.86 -12.43
C ILE A 359 -1.00 1.73 -12.83
N HIS A 360 -0.85 1.46 -14.14
CA HIS A 360 0.10 0.49 -14.68
C HIS A 360 1.35 1.15 -15.29
N ASN A 361 1.48 2.47 -15.16
CA ASN A 361 2.62 3.22 -15.68
C ASN A 361 3.67 3.44 -14.57
N LYS A 362 4.89 2.97 -14.80
CA LYS A 362 6.00 3.07 -13.83
C LYS A 362 6.37 4.52 -13.48
N LEU A 363 6.36 5.43 -14.46
CA LEU A 363 6.71 6.84 -14.22
C LEU A 363 5.65 7.52 -13.38
N PHE A 364 4.37 7.30 -13.66
CA PHE A 364 3.28 7.81 -12.82
C PHE A 364 3.34 7.24 -11.40
N MET A 365 3.56 5.93 -11.24
CA MET A 365 3.67 5.33 -9.91
C MET A 365 4.88 5.85 -9.14
N LYS A 366 6.02 6.15 -9.81
CA LYS A 366 7.15 6.82 -9.18
C LYS A 366 6.77 8.19 -8.61
N VAL A 367 5.97 8.99 -9.32
CA VAL A 367 5.44 10.27 -8.80
C VAL A 367 4.62 10.04 -7.52
N VAL A 368 3.77 9.01 -7.51
CA VAL A 368 2.96 8.67 -6.33
C VAL A 368 3.84 8.23 -5.15
N GLU A 369 4.84 7.38 -5.41
CA GLU A 369 5.83 6.92 -4.42
C GLU A 369 6.62 8.10 -3.84
N ASP A 370 7.08 9.03 -4.67
CA ASP A 370 7.84 10.21 -4.25
C ASP A 370 7.02 11.12 -3.33
N MET A 371 5.78 11.36 -3.72
CA MET A 371 4.87 12.28 -3.02
C MET A 371 4.33 11.68 -1.71
N ARG A 372 4.18 10.36 -1.62
CA ARG A 372 3.65 9.69 -0.42
C ARG A 372 4.73 9.16 0.51
N MET A 373 5.90 8.80 0.01
CA MET A 373 6.90 8.06 0.76
C MET A 373 8.29 8.69 0.67
N ASN A 374 8.90 8.79 -0.51
CA ASN A 374 10.34 9.09 -0.61
C ASN A 374 10.67 10.52 -0.13
N ARG A 375 9.76 11.48 -0.25
CA ARG A 375 9.96 12.82 0.34
C ARG A 375 10.18 12.80 1.86
N LEU A 376 9.69 11.76 2.55
CA LEU A 376 9.78 11.63 4.01
C LEU A 376 11.17 11.23 4.48
N ASP A 377 12.04 10.68 3.60
CA ASP A 377 13.42 10.35 3.97
C ASP A 377 14.11 11.57 4.60
N SER A 378 13.93 12.74 3.99
CA SER A 378 14.46 14.02 4.49
C SER A 378 13.92 14.48 5.86
N LEU A 379 12.79 13.93 6.31
CA LEU A 379 12.19 14.22 7.61
C LEU A 379 12.54 13.17 8.67
N ILE A 380 12.94 11.97 8.26
CA ILE A 380 13.26 10.84 9.15
C ILE A 380 14.78 10.75 9.40
N GLU A 381 15.60 11.16 8.43
CA GLU A 381 17.06 11.23 8.57
C GLU A 381 17.55 12.43 9.41
N ARG A 382 16.64 13.33 9.82
CA ARG A 382 16.93 14.49 10.68
C ARG A 382 16.57 14.19 12.12
#